data_AF-A0A7Z9PX82-F1
#
_entry.id   AF-A0A7Z9PX82-F1
#
_cell.length_a   1.000
_cell.length_b   1.000
_cell.length_c   1.000
_cell.angle_alpha   90.00
_cell.angle_beta   90.00
_cell.angle_gamma   90.00
#
_symmetry.space_group_name_H-M   'P 1'
#
loop_
_entity.id
_entity.type
_entity.pdbx_description
1 polymer ?
#
loop_
_entity_poly.entity_id
_entity_poly.type
_entity_poly.pdbx_seq_one_letter_code
_entity_poly.pdbx_strand_id
1 'polypeptide(L)'
;MVQDTLRFAKVGEPVAVWGWSPNIFAQGHVKMASRDTIGERVIEPRFDLGYYRERYLKEFKESDPQVFVDVIGLFMYGNRELFGWETFPELKKIIEENYVQVEETPKFRIYATRKRVAELQRVQSE
;
A
#
# COMPACT_ATOMS: atom_id res chain seq x y z
N MET A 1 16.00 -0.92 -5.98
CA MET A 1 15.14 -1.36 -4.84
C MET A 1 13.89 -0.50 -4.68
N VAL A 2 13.94 0.80 -4.30
CA VAL A 2 12.71 1.63 -4.19
C VAL A 2 12.10 1.96 -5.55
N GLN A 3 12.93 2.31 -6.53
CA GLN A 3 12.51 2.55 -7.92
C GLN A 3 11.79 1.33 -8.52
N ASP A 4 12.28 0.12 -8.23
CA ASP A 4 11.67 -1.13 -8.71
C ASP A 4 10.27 -1.33 -8.09
N THR A 5 10.11 -1.02 -6.80
CA THR A 5 8.81 -1.12 -6.09
C THR A 5 7.76 -0.13 -6.62
N LEU A 6 8.20 0.93 -7.30
CA LEU A 6 7.34 2.01 -7.78
C LEU A 6 7.19 2.03 -9.29
N ARG A 7 7.68 1.01 -10.03
CA ARG A 7 7.52 0.94 -11.49
C ARG A 7 6.06 0.94 -11.97
N PHE A 8 5.12 0.64 -11.08
CA PHE A 8 3.67 0.69 -11.34
C PHE A 8 3.03 2.04 -10.97
N ALA A 9 3.76 2.92 -10.27
CA ALA A 9 3.33 4.26 -9.89
C ALA A 9 3.97 5.30 -10.82
N LYS A 10 3.30 6.45 -11.01
CA LYS A 10 3.91 7.60 -11.70
C LYS A 10 4.48 8.57 -10.68
N VAL A 11 5.46 9.36 -11.11
CA VAL A 11 6.04 10.43 -10.28
C VAL A 11 4.92 11.38 -9.83
N GLY A 12 4.88 11.66 -8.52
CA GLY A 12 3.90 12.54 -7.89
C GLY A 12 2.51 11.95 -7.67
N GLU A 13 2.27 10.67 -8.02
CA GLU A 13 1.03 9.98 -7.67
C GLU A 13 1.00 9.56 -6.20
N PRO A 14 -0.20 9.45 -5.59
CA PRO A 14 -0.35 8.89 -4.26
C PRO A 14 -0.08 7.38 -4.27
N VAL A 15 0.74 6.94 -3.32
CA VAL A 15 1.01 5.53 -3.04
C VAL A 15 0.65 5.23 -1.59
N ALA A 16 -0.10 4.16 -1.39
CA ALA A 16 -0.42 3.64 -0.07
C ALA A 16 0.61 2.59 0.34
N VAL A 17 1.13 2.68 1.56
CA VAL A 17 2.10 1.73 2.11
C VAL A 17 1.54 1.16 3.41
N TRP A 18 1.45 -0.17 3.49
CA TRP A 18 1.05 -0.88 4.70
C TRP A 18 2.26 -1.52 5.37
N GLY A 19 2.62 -1.02 6.56
CA GLY A 19 3.76 -1.49 7.35
C GLY A 19 4.78 -0.38 7.64
N TRP A 20 6.06 -0.76 7.77
CA TRP A 20 7.16 0.15 8.10
C TRP A 20 8.13 0.27 6.93
N SER A 21 7.97 1.32 6.10
CA SER A 21 8.93 1.63 5.02
C SER A 21 8.88 3.10 4.59
N PRO A 22 9.37 4.03 5.43
CA PRO A 22 9.40 5.46 5.08
C PRO A 22 10.30 5.76 3.87
N ASN A 23 11.26 4.88 3.57
CA ASN A 23 12.18 5.00 2.45
C ASN A 23 11.46 5.02 1.09
N ILE A 24 10.27 4.40 0.97
CA ILE A 24 9.46 4.47 -0.26
C ILE A 24 9.13 5.92 -0.59
N PHE A 25 8.77 6.73 0.39
CA PHE A 25 8.42 8.13 0.18
C PHE A 25 9.66 9.02 0.03
N ALA A 26 10.68 8.79 0.86
CA ALA A 26 11.91 9.59 0.84
C ALA A 26 12.67 9.49 -0.49
N GLN A 27 12.60 8.33 -1.18
CA GLN A 27 13.41 8.05 -2.38
C GLN A 27 12.56 7.84 -3.64
N GLY A 28 11.25 7.64 -3.50
CA GLY A 28 10.38 7.18 -4.58
C GLY A 28 9.74 8.27 -5.43
N HIS A 29 9.89 9.55 -5.06
CA HIS A 29 9.22 10.69 -5.72
C HIS A 29 7.70 10.52 -5.88
N VAL A 30 7.06 9.91 -4.88
CA VAL A 30 5.61 9.69 -4.81
C VAL A 30 5.01 10.45 -3.64
N LYS A 31 3.71 10.75 -3.71
CA LYS A 31 2.96 11.32 -2.58
C LYS A 31 2.51 10.21 -1.64
N MET A 32 2.37 10.52 -0.36
CA MET A 32 1.75 9.60 0.60
C MET A 32 0.23 9.61 0.39
N ALA A 33 -0.39 8.43 0.30
CA ALA A 33 -1.85 8.29 0.22
C ALA A 33 -2.56 8.56 1.56
N SER A 34 -1.82 8.49 2.67
CA SER A 34 -2.30 8.83 4.01
C SER A 34 -1.30 9.76 4.69
N ARG A 35 -1.71 10.44 5.76
CA ARG A 35 -0.83 11.37 6.46
C ARG A 35 0.30 10.71 7.24
N ASP A 36 0.14 9.44 7.61
CA ASP A 36 1.13 8.72 8.39
C ASP A 36 2.15 8.07 7.44
N THR A 37 3.44 8.36 7.64
CA THR A 37 4.53 7.77 6.85
C THR A 37 4.71 6.27 7.12
N ILE A 38 4.21 5.79 8.27
CA ILE A 38 4.37 4.43 8.78
C ILE A 38 3.02 3.94 9.34
N GLY A 39 2.72 2.65 9.16
CA GLY A 39 1.43 2.05 9.52
C GLY A 39 1.22 1.67 10.99
N GLU A 40 2.10 2.03 11.93
CA GLU A 40 2.05 1.56 13.34
C GLU A 40 0.68 1.77 13.99
N ARG A 41 0.03 2.90 13.69
CA ARG A 41 -1.26 3.31 14.26
C ARG A 41 -2.45 2.49 13.73
N VAL A 42 -2.32 1.92 12.53
CA VAL A 42 -3.36 1.12 11.87
C VAL A 42 -3.12 -0.39 11.97
N ILE A 43 -1.93 -0.78 12.45
CA ILE A 43 -1.45 -2.16 12.55
C ILE A 43 -1.48 -2.68 14.00
N GLU A 44 -0.98 -1.90 14.95
CA GLU A 44 -0.75 -2.41 16.32
C GLU A 44 -2.06 -2.59 17.10
N PRO A 45 -2.14 -3.57 18.02
CA PRO A 45 -3.29 -3.74 18.90
C PRO A 45 -3.29 -2.63 19.97
N ARG A 46 -4.13 -1.61 19.75
CA ARG A 46 -4.27 -0.44 20.61
C ARG A 46 -5.73 -0.06 20.83
N PHE A 47 -6.00 0.67 21.92
CA PHE A 47 -7.37 1.07 22.29
C PHE A 47 -8.04 1.99 21.26
N ASP A 48 -7.25 2.74 20.49
CA ASP A 48 -7.68 3.70 19.47
C ASP A 48 -7.51 3.16 18.03
N LEU A 49 -7.27 1.86 17.87
CA LEU A 49 -7.07 1.23 16.55
C LEU A 49 -8.23 1.50 15.58
N GLY A 50 -9.47 1.44 16.07
CA GLY A 50 -10.67 1.70 15.25
C GLY A 50 -10.68 3.11 14.65
N TYR A 51 -10.32 4.13 15.45
CA TYR A 51 -10.24 5.52 15.00
C TYR A 51 -9.22 5.70 13.88
N TYR A 52 -8.01 5.14 14.04
CA TYR A 52 -6.97 5.25 13.02
C TYR A 52 -7.29 4.47 11.76
N ARG A 53 -7.91 3.29 11.88
CA ARG A 53 -8.36 2.50 10.74
C ARG A 53 -9.45 3.22 9.94
N GLU A 54 -10.43 3.83 10.61
CA GLU A 54 -11.47 4.65 9.96
C GLU A 54 -10.86 5.84 9.22
N ARG A 55 -9.95 6.58 9.88
CA ARG A 55 -9.24 7.71 9.27
C ARG A 55 -8.42 7.28 8.05
N TYR A 56 -7.65 6.21 8.18
CA TYR A 56 -6.85 5.68 7.08
C TYR A 56 -7.73 5.29 5.90
N LEU A 57 -8.88 4.65 6.15
CA LEU A 57 -9.81 4.26 5.09
C LEU A 57 -10.40 5.48 4.36
N LYS A 58 -10.72 6.55 5.09
CA LYS A 58 -11.15 7.81 4.51
C LYS A 58 -10.08 8.39 3.60
N GLU A 59 -8.85 8.52 4.09
CA GLU A 59 -7.73 9.08 3.32
C GLU A 59 -7.34 8.21 2.11
N PHE A 60 -7.41 6.88 2.27
CA PHE A 60 -7.19 5.93 1.17
C PHE A 60 -8.21 6.14 0.05
N LYS A 61 -9.48 6.35 0.38
CA LYS A 61 -10.53 6.61 -0.62
C LYS A 61 -10.38 7.99 -1.26
N GLU A 62 -10.04 9.02 -0.48
CA GLU A 62 -9.85 10.38 -0.98
C GLU A 62 -8.62 10.52 -1.88
N SER A 63 -7.55 9.76 -1.60
CA SER A 63 -6.32 9.80 -2.39
C SER A 63 -6.34 8.91 -3.63
N ASP A 64 -7.25 7.92 -3.71
CA ASP A 64 -7.38 6.97 -4.83
C ASP A 64 -6.02 6.41 -5.31
N PRO A 65 -5.23 5.77 -4.41
CA PRO A 65 -3.88 5.35 -4.73
C PRO A 65 -3.89 4.25 -5.78
N GLN A 66 -3.23 4.47 -6.92
CA GLN A 66 -3.18 3.47 -7.99
C GLN A 66 -2.25 2.28 -7.65
N VAL A 67 -1.41 2.45 -6.63
CA VAL A 67 -0.48 1.43 -6.11
C VAL A 67 -0.60 1.34 -4.59
N PHE A 68 -0.72 0.12 -4.11
CA PHE A 68 -0.68 -0.26 -2.71
C PHE A 68 0.51 -1.20 -2.48
N VAL A 69 1.39 -0.85 -1.55
CA VAL A 69 2.60 -1.61 -1.24
C VAL A 69 2.48 -2.18 0.17
N ASP A 70 2.51 -3.49 0.27
CA ASP A 70 2.54 -4.21 1.54
C ASP A 70 4.00 -4.58 1.88
N VAL A 71 4.47 -4.11 3.03
CA VAL A 71 5.83 -4.33 3.54
C VAL A 71 5.82 -5.13 4.85
N ILE A 72 4.72 -5.82 5.17
CA ILE A 72 4.65 -6.77 6.28
C ILE A 72 5.58 -7.95 6.02
N GLY A 73 6.34 -8.35 7.04
CA GLY A 73 7.49 -9.24 6.94
C GLY A 73 8.83 -8.52 7.14
N LEU A 74 8.84 -7.19 7.16
CA LEU A 74 10.01 -6.38 7.51
C LEU A 74 9.99 -5.92 8.98
N PHE A 75 11.19 -5.69 9.52
CA PHE A 75 11.42 -5.16 10.87
C PHE A 75 10.65 -5.95 11.94
N MET A 76 9.88 -5.27 12.79
CA MET A 76 9.13 -5.88 13.90
C MET A 76 7.78 -6.50 13.48
N TYR A 77 7.33 -6.30 12.23
CA TYR A 77 6.03 -6.77 11.75
C TYR A 77 6.15 -8.09 10.97
N GLY A 78 6.76 -9.11 11.60
CA GLY A 78 6.99 -10.42 10.98
C GLY A 78 5.78 -11.36 10.96
N ASN A 79 4.82 -11.18 11.88
CA ASN A 79 3.62 -12.01 11.93
C ASN A 79 2.48 -11.38 11.10
N ARG A 80 2.26 -11.91 9.90
CA ARG A 80 1.19 -11.45 8.99
C ARG A 80 -0.22 -11.69 9.53
N GLU A 81 -0.45 -12.75 10.29
CA GLU A 81 -1.77 -13.02 10.86
C GLU A 81 -2.19 -11.94 11.88
N LEU A 82 -1.21 -11.26 12.49
CA LEU A 82 -1.44 -10.16 13.42
C LEU A 82 -1.39 -8.80 12.73
N PHE A 83 -0.45 -8.60 11.79
CA PHE A 83 -0.11 -7.27 11.28
C PHE A 83 -0.46 -7.03 9.81
N GLY A 84 -0.89 -8.07 9.11
CA GLY A 84 -1.30 -8.00 7.71
C GLY A 84 -2.49 -7.06 7.50
N TRP A 85 -2.57 -6.46 6.31
CA TRP A 85 -3.72 -5.65 5.90
C TRP A 85 -5.00 -6.49 5.82
N GLU A 86 -4.84 -7.80 5.69
CA GLU A 86 -5.91 -8.79 5.70
C GLU A 86 -6.67 -8.83 7.06
N THR A 87 -6.05 -8.32 8.14
CA THR A 87 -6.70 -8.18 9.46
C THR A 87 -7.61 -6.95 9.56
N PHE A 88 -7.69 -6.13 8.51
CA PHE A 88 -8.54 -4.96 8.41
C PHE A 88 -9.60 -5.21 7.32
N PRO A 89 -10.78 -5.77 7.65
CA PRO A 89 -11.75 -6.28 6.67
C PRO A 89 -12.18 -5.27 5.60
N GLU A 90 -12.34 -4.01 5.97
CA GLU A 90 -12.78 -2.94 5.08
C GLU A 90 -11.70 -2.60 4.04
N LEU A 91 -10.44 -2.52 4.47
CA LEU A 91 -9.32 -2.38 3.54
C LEU A 91 -9.17 -3.63 2.69
N LYS A 92 -9.29 -4.81 3.31
CA LYS A 92 -9.16 -6.10 2.62
C LYS A 92 -10.11 -6.18 1.43
N LYS A 93 -11.38 -5.86 1.65
CA LYS A 93 -12.41 -5.82 0.60
C LYS A 93 -12.01 -4.89 -0.56
N ILE A 94 -11.54 -3.68 -0.25
CA ILE A 94 -11.13 -2.71 -1.28
C ILE A 94 -9.97 -3.26 -2.13
N ILE A 95 -8.95 -3.84 -1.49
CA ILE A 95 -7.78 -4.39 -2.18
C ILE A 95 -8.17 -5.59 -3.05
N GLU A 96 -8.95 -6.55 -2.53
CA GLU A 96 -9.37 -7.74 -3.28
C GLU A 96 -10.27 -7.42 -4.48
N GLU A 97 -11.18 -6.45 -4.33
CA GLU A 97 -12.08 -6.04 -5.42
C GLU A 97 -11.34 -5.27 -6.53
N ASN A 98 -10.51 -4.30 -6.15
CA ASN A 98 -10.03 -3.27 -7.08
C ASN A 98 -8.57 -3.45 -7.52
N TYR A 99 -7.77 -4.20 -6.77
CA TYR A 99 -6.34 -4.35 -7.02
C TYR A 99 -6.00 -5.78 -7.43
N VAL A 100 -4.84 -5.91 -8.05
CA VAL A 100 -4.21 -7.19 -8.39
C VAL A 100 -2.76 -7.16 -7.91
N GLN A 101 -2.30 -8.27 -7.34
CA GLN A 101 -0.89 -8.43 -7.01
C GLN A 101 -0.11 -8.51 -8.32
N VAL A 102 0.77 -7.53 -8.56
CA VAL A 102 1.60 -7.44 -9.77
C VAL A 102 3.03 -7.90 -9.53
N GLU A 103 3.46 -7.92 -8.28
CA GLU A 103 4.80 -8.33 -7.91
C GLU A 103 4.85 -8.81 -6.46
N GLU A 104 5.69 -9.81 -6.21
CA GLU A 104 6.06 -10.27 -4.89
C GLU A 104 7.57 -10.48 -4.84
N THR A 105 8.19 -9.94 -3.81
CA THR A 105 9.61 -10.15 -3.49
C THR A 105 9.71 -10.61 -2.03
N PRO A 106 10.89 -11.06 -1.57
CA PRO A 106 11.08 -11.40 -0.16
C PRO A 106 10.78 -10.25 0.83
N LYS A 107 10.70 -9.00 0.34
CA LYS A 107 10.54 -7.80 1.18
C LYS A 107 9.22 -7.07 1.01
N PHE A 108 8.55 -7.23 -0.13
CA PHE A 108 7.35 -6.46 -0.45
C PHE A 108 6.42 -7.21 -1.38
N ARG A 109 5.12 -6.95 -1.22
CA ARG A 109 4.08 -7.27 -2.19
C ARG A 109 3.53 -5.98 -2.77
N ILE A 110 3.40 -5.94 -4.08
CA ILE A 110 2.92 -4.76 -4.80
C ILE A 110 1.58 -5.10 -5.44
N TYR A 111 0.62 -4.24 -5.17
CA TYR A 111 -0.72 -4.32 -5.71
C TYR A 111 -0.95 -3.06 -6.56
N ALA A 112 -1.40 -3.23 -7.79
CA ALA A 112 -1.82 -2.14 -8.66
C ALA A 112 -3.32 -2.25 -8.93
N THR A 113 -4.00 -1.13 -9.14
CA THR A 113 -5.41 -1.16 -9.53
C THR A 113 -5.56 -1.91 -10.87
N ARG A 114 -6.68 -2.61 -11.05
CA ARG A 114 -7.00 -3.28 -12.33
C ARG A 114 -6.93 -2.30 -13.50
N LYS A 115 -7.37 -1.05 -13.29
CA LYS A 115 -7.23 0.06 -14.24
C LYS A 115 -5.76 0.33 -14.60
N ARG A 116 -4.87 0.49 -13.61
CA ARG A 116 -3.44 0.73 -13.84
C ARG A 116 -2.78 -0.42 -14.60
N VAL A 117 -3.13 -1.66 -14.29
CA VAL A 117 -2.59 -2.82 -15.04
C VAL A 117 -3.02 -2.79 -16.50
N ALA A 118 -4.30 -2.53 -16.78
CA ALA A 118 -4.79 -2.42 -18.14
C ALA A 118 -4.13 -1.27 -18.92
N GLU A 119 -3.86 -0.13 -18.27
CA GLU A 119 -3.11 1.00 -18.86
C GLU A 119 -1.70 0.58 -19.28
N LEU A 120 -0.95 -0.09 -18.40
CA LEU A 120 0.44 -0.49 -18.65
C LEU A 120 0.57 -1.56 -19.74
N GLN A 121 -0.41 -2.47 -19.86
CA GLN A 121 -0.43 -3.49 -20.92
C GLN A 121 -0.64 -2.89 -22.32
N ARG A 122 -1.43 -1.83 -22.43
CA ARG A 122 -1.66 -1.13 -23.70
C ARG A 122 -0.39 -0.46 -24.22
N VAL A 123 0.33 0.23 -23.33
CA VAL A 123 1.59 0.91 -23.67
C VAL A 123 2.69 -0.06 -24.12
N GLN A 124 2.69 -1.31 -23.63
CA GLN A 124 3.67 -2.33 -24.04
C GLN A 124 3.33 -2.99 -25.39
N SER A 125 2.12 -2.77 -25.90
CA SER A 125 1.65 -3.33 -27.18
C SER A 125 1.75 -2.34 -28.34
N GLU A 126 2.19 -1.11 -28.06
CA GLU A 126 2.44 -0.01 -29.01
C GLU A 126 3.95 0.16 -29.23
#